data_AF-A0A8B6HKA9-F1
#
_entry.id   AF-A0A8B6HKA9-F1
#
_cell.length_a   1.000
_cell.length_b   1.000
_cell.length_c   1.000
_cell.angle_alpha   90.00
_cell.angle_beta   90.00
_cell.angle_gamma   90.00
#
_symmetry.space_group_name_H-M   'P 1'
#
loop_
_entity.id
_entity.type
_entity.pdbx_description
1 polymer ?
#
loop_
_entity_poly.entity_id
_entity_poly.type
_entity_poly.pdbx_seq_one_letter_code
_entity_poly.pdbx_strand_id
1 'polypeptide(L)'
;MEYGATIWNPYMKGDIDKLERIQNRGLRFIKKNYRSRETGSITNMRRQLEMETLEERRHSLRLILIYKVVEGLVPALPADNFVIPARPKRTIKAKTYSNCETDNIIERQGINNTRGI
;
A
#
# COMPACT_ATOMS: atom_id res chain seq x y z
N MET A 1 13.51 3.31 -8.45
CA MET A 1 12.24 4.00 -8.74
C MET A 1 11.33 4.15 -7.51
N GLU A 2 11.61 3.48 -6.38
CA GLU A 2 10.67 3.43 -5.24
C GLU A 2 10.38 4.77 -4.55
N TYR A 3 11.36 5.67 -4.49
CA TYR A 3 11.24 6.93 -3.72
C TYR A 3 10.08 7.82 -4.15
N GLY A 4 9.77 7.87 -5.45
CA GLY A 4 8.67 8.68 -6.01
C GLY A 4 7.44 7.88 -6.40
N ALA A 5 7.43 6.57 -6.20
CA ALA A 5 6.44 5.69 -6.79
C ALA A 5 5.05 5.84 -6.14
N THR A 6 5.00 6.30 -4.90
CA THR A 6 3.75 6.62 -4.18
C THR A 6 3.09 7.89 -4.69
N ILE A 7 3.89 8.88 -5.10
CA ILE A 7 3.42 10.16 -5.64
C ILE A 7 3.01 9.98 -7.11
N TRP A 8 3.86 9.31 -7.89
CA TRP A 8 3.65 9.06 -9.31
C TRP A 8 3.01 7.69 -9.57
N ASN A 9 1.79 7.50 -9.05
CA ASN A 9 1.00 6.31 -9.32
C ASN A 9 -0.06 6.58 -10.41
N PRO A 10 0.17 6.18 -11.68
CA PRO A 10 -0.81 6.38 -12.74
C PRO A 10 -2.07 5.56 -12.50
N TYR A 11 -3.23 6.15 -12.82
CA TYR A 11 -4.52 5.49 -12.72
C TYR A 11 -4.96 4.82 -14.04
N MET A 12 -4.57 5.41 -15.18
CA MET A 12 -4.97 4.89 -16.48
C MET A 12 -4.16 3.66 -16.86
N LYS A 13 -4.84 2.60 -17.32
CA LYS A 13 -4.21 1.34 -17.72
C LYS A 13 -3.12 1.51 -18.78
N GLY A 14 -3.31 2.42 -19.74
CA GLY A 14 -2.30 2.70 -20.77
C GLY A 14 -0.98 3.21 -20.20
N ASP A 15 -1.01 4.00 -19.13
CA ASP A 15 0.21 4.51 -18.50
C ASP A 15 0.85 3.49 -17.57
N ILE A 16 0.03 2.66 -16.89
CA ILE A 16 0.51 1.49 -16.15
C ILE A 16 1.26 0.54 -17.09
N ASP A 17 0.68 0.23 -18.26
CA ASP A 17 1.28 -0.64 -19.27
C ASP A 17 2.60 -0.06 -19.81
N LYS A 18 2.70 1.27 -19.98
CA LYS A 18 3.96 1.93 -20.38
C LYS A 18 5.06 1.74 -19.33
N LEU A 19 4.74 1.87 -18.05
CA LEU A 19 5.70 1.61 -16.97
C LEU A 19 6.11 0.14 -16.94
N GLU A 20 5.15 -0.78 -17.09
CA GLU A 20 5.45 -2.21 -17.10
C GLU A 20 6.32 -2.64 -18.29
N ARG A 21 6.22 -1.96 -19.43
CA ARG A 21 7.14 -2.18 -20.56
C ARG A 21 8.59 -1.97 -20.18
N ILE A 22 8.90 -1.06 -19.25
CA ILE A 22 10.26 -0.82 -18.78
C ILE A 22 10.75 -2.02 -17.96
N GLN A 23 9.95 -2.51 -17.01
CA GLN A 23 10.28 -3.72 -16.24
C GLN A 23 10.44 -4.93 -17.16
N ASN A 24 9.53 -5.10 -18.12
CA ASN A 24 9.56 -6.20 -19.09
C ASN A 24 10.82 -6.21 -19.95
N ARG A 25 11.35 -5.04 -20.32
CA ARG A 25 12.66 -4.94 -21.00
C ARG A 25 13.80 -5.40 -20.09
N GLY A 26 13.76 -5.02 -18.82
CA GLY A 26 14.71 -5.49 -17.80
C GLY A 26 14.67 -7.02 -17.63
N LEU A 27 13.48 -7.62 -17.53
CA LEU A 27 13.31 -9.07 -17.43
C LEU A 27 13.93 -9.80 -18.64
N ARG A 28 13.71 -9.28 -19.85
CA ARG A 28 14.30 -9.85 -21.08
C ARG A 28 15.81 -9.72 -21.10
N PHE A 29 16.34 -8.60 -20.62
CA PHE A 29 17.77 -8.38 -20.49
C PHE A 29 18.40 -9.40 -19.54
N ILE A 30 17.82 -9.59 -18.35
CA ILE A 30 18.30 -10.54 -17.33
C ILE A 30 18.28 -11.98 -17.87
N LYS A 31 17.18 -12.40 -18.51
CA LYS A 31 17.03 -13.76 -19.06
C LYS A 31 17.71 -13.94 -20.43
N LYS A 32 18.31 -12.90 -20.99
CA LYS A 32 18.88 -12.86 -22.36
C LYS A 32 17.91 -13.36 -23.43
N ASN A 33 16.60 -13.23 -23.21
CA ASN A 33 15.56 -13.75 -24.10
C ASN A 33 14.80 -12.63 -24.80
N TYR A 34 15.23 -12.34 -26.03
CA TYR A 34 14.67 -11.26 -26.85
C TYR A 34 13.73 -11.77 -27.95
N ARG A 35 13.75 -13.08 -28.25
CA ARG A 35 13.04 -13.65 -29.41
C ARG A 35 11.68 -14.23 -29.04
N SER A 36 11.49 -14.68 -27.79
CA SER A 36 10.23 -15.29 -27.38
C SER A 36 9.06 -14.30 -27.44
N ARG A 37 8.07 -14.64 -28.27
CA ARG A 37 6.82 -13.89 -28.48
C ARG A 37 5.57 -14.65 -28.02
N GLU A 38 5.75 -15.81 -27.42
CA GLU A 38 4.66 -16.60 -26.86
C GLU A 38 3.90 -15.81 -25.79
N THR A 39 2.57 -15.96 -25.81
CA THR A 39 1.67 -15.42 -24.79
C THR A 39 2.09 -15.93 -23.42
N GLY A 40 2.31 -15.02 -22.48
CA GLY A 40 2.75 -15.38 -21.12
C GLY A 40 4.25 -15.60 -20.94
N SER A 41 5.08 -15.48 -22.00
CA SER A 41 6.55 -15.60 -21.87
C SER A 41 7.15 -14.63 -20.84
N ILE A 42 6.68 -13.39 -20.83
CA ILE A 42 7.08 -12.37 -19.85
C ILE A 42 6.63 -12.76 -18.43
N THR A 43 5.38 -13.21 -18.27
CA THR A 43 4.84 -13.67 -16.98
C THR A 43 5.64 -14.83 -16.42
N ASN A 44 6.06 -15.76 -17.28
CA ASN A 44 6.92 -16.88 -16.90
C ASN A 44 8.33 -16.40 -16.50
N MET A 45 8.94 -15.51 -17.28
CA MET A 45 10.24 -14.92 -16.93
C MET A 45 10.20 -14.19 -15.58
N ARG A 46 9.14 -13.42 -15.34
CA ARG A 46 8.90 -12.71 -14.08
C ARG A 46 8.77 -13.70 -12.91
N ARG A 47 7.97 -14.76 -13.07
CA ARG A 47 7.79 -15.81 -12.05
C ARG A 47 9.09 -16.54 -11.74
N GLN A 48 9.88 -16.87 -12.76
CA GLN A 48 11.20 -17.50 -12.58
C GLN A 48 12.23 -16.60 -11.88
N LEU A 49 12.01 -15.29 -11.90
CA LEU A 49 12.86 -14.30 -11.21
C LEU A 49 12.25 -13.88 -9.86
N GLU A 50 11.09 -14.43 -9.50
CA GLU A 50 10.35 -14.08 -8.28
C GLU A 50 10.13 -12.58 -8.13
N MET A 51 9.97 -11.88 -9.26
CA MET A 51 9.78 -10.42 -9.26
C MET A 51 8.29 -10.07 -9.23
N GLU A 52 7.91 -9.18 -8.34
CA GLU A 52 6.59 -8.54 -8.34
C GLU A 52 6.46 -7.56 -9.51
N THR A 53 5.22 -7.23 -9.89
CA THR A 53 4.93 -6.16 -10.85
C THR A 53 5.27 -4.79 -10.27
N LEU A 54 5.55 -3.80 -11.11
CA LEU A 54 5.70 -2.42 -10.64
C LEU A 54 4.39 -1.89 -10.06
N GLU A 55 3.24 -2.34 -10.55
CA GLU A 55 1.92 -2.01 -9.99
C GLU A 55 1.76 -2.52 -8.55
N GLU A 56 2.01 -3.81 -8.29
CA GLU A 56 1.94 -4.40 -6.94
C GLU A 56 2.90 -3.71 -5.99
N ARG A 57 4.13 -3.43 -6.44
CA ARG A 57 5.12 -2.70 -5.63
C ARG A 57 4.63 -1.30 -5.26
N ARG A 58 4.05 -0.56 -6.22
CA ARG A 58 3.44 0.76 -5.95
C ARG A 58 2.27 0.65 -4.99
N HIS A 59 1.45 -0.38 -5.12
CA HIS A 59 0.33 -0.64 -4.21
C HIS A 59 0.83 -0.85 -2.77
N SER A 60 1.81 -1.72 -2.57
CA SER A 60 2.45 -1.96 -1.27
C SER A 60 3.06 -0.69 -0.70
N LEU A 61 3.80 0.09 -1.50
CA LEU A 61 4.37 1.36 -1.06
C LEU A 61 3.31 2.38 -0.65
N ARG A 62 2.17 2.43 -1.35
CA ARG A 62 1.06 3.32 -1.02
C ARG A 62 0.45 2.95 0.33
N LEU A 63 0.26 1.66 0.60
CA LEU A 63 -0.24 1.18 1.89
C LEU A 63 0.75 1.51 3.03
N ILE A 64 2.04 1.27 2.81
CA ILE A 64 3.09 1.61 3.78
C ILE A 64 3.10 3.12 4.06
N LEU A 65 2.95 3.96 3.03
CA LEU A 65 2.88 5.41 3.22
C LEU A 65 1.68 5.82 4.07
N ILE A 66 0.50 5.27 3.78
CA ILE A 66 -0.71 5.56 4.57
C ILE A 66 -0.52 5.18 6.03
N TYR A 67 0.02 3.98 6.30
CA TYR A 67 0.34 3.54 7.65
C TYR A 67 1.28 4.53 8.36
N LYS A 68 2.38 4.91 7.69
CA LYS A 68 3.35 5.86 8.26
C LYS A 68 2.75 7.24 8.52
N VAL A 69 1.81 7.71 7.68
CA VAL A 69 1.09 8.97 7.89
C VAL A 69 0.20 8.87 9.13
N VAL A 70 -0.58 7.79 9.25
CA VAL A 70 -1.49 7.57 10.40
C VAL A 70 -0.72 7.47 11.72
N GLU A 71 0.42 6.79 11.73
CA GLU A 71 1.29 6.67 12.92
C GLU A 71 2.13 7.93 13.20
N GLY A 72 2.02 8.99 12.39
CA GLY A 72 2.79 10.22 12.57
C GLY A 72 4.29 10.07 12.26
N LEU A 73 4.71 8.99 11.60
CA LEU A 73 6.11 8.73 11.22
C LEU A 73 6.59 9.58 10.05
N VAL A 74 5.70 10.36 9.42
CA VAL A 74 6.01 11.30 8.35
C VAL A 74 5.64 12.72 8.78
N PRO A 75 6.54 13.49 9.40
CA PRO A 75 6.25 14.83 9.90
C PRO A 75 5.78 15.81 8.81
N ALA A 76 6.20 15.60 7.57
CA ALA A 76 5.82 16.42 6.43
C ALA A 76 4.36 16.22 5.97
N LEU A 77 3.70 15.13 6.40
CA LEU A 77 2.33 14.78 6.05
C LEU A 77 1.51 14.54 7.33
N PRO A 78 1.04 15.62 8.01
CA PRO A 78 0.21 15.48 9.20
C PRO A 78 -1.11 14.76 8.87
N ALA A 79 -1.41 13.68 9.60
CA ALA A 79 -2.58 12.84 9.34
C ALA A 79 -3.90 13.62 9.37
N ASP A 80 -4.04 14.57 10.29
CA ASP A 80 -5.27 15.35 10.47
C ASP A 80 -5.70 16.14 9.22
N ASN A 81 -4.75 16.48 8.34
CA ASN A 81 -5.03 17.22 7.12
C ASN A 81 -5.52 16.33 5.96
N PHE A 82 -5.21 15.02 6.00
CA PHE A 82 -5.38 14.12 4.85
C PHE A 82 -6.24 12.89 5.16
N VAL A 83 -6.40 12.53 6.43
CA VAL A 83 -7.12 11.35 6.88
C VAL A 83 -8.32 11.80 7.72
N ILE A 84 -9.51 11.45 7.25
CA ILE A 84 -10.74 11.66 8.01
C ILE A 84 -11.02 10.36 8.77
N PRO A 85 -11.05 10.36 10.11
CA PRO A 85 -11.39 9.16 10.86
C PRO A 85 -12.81 8.72 10.50
N ALA A 86 -12.92 7.47 10.04
CA ALA A 86 -14.21 6.90 9.73
C ALA A 86 -15.04 6.80 11.02
N ARG A 87 -16.15 7.55 11.09
CA ARG A 87 -17.05 7.44 12.23
C ARG A 87 -17.62 6.03 12.27
N PRO A 88 -17.52 5.31 13.40
CA PRO A 88 -18.10 3.98 13.49
C PRO A 88 -19.62 4.08 13.31
N LYS A 89 -20.16 3.40 12.29
CA LYS A 89 -21.62 3.34 12.06
C LYS A 89 -22.35 2.58 13.17
N ARG A 90 -21.63 1.77 13.95
CA ARG A 90 -22.14 1.00 15.07
C ARG A 90 -21.27 1.27 16.28
N THR A 91 -21.91 1.63 17.40
CA THR A 91 -21.24 1.71 18.69
C THR A 91 -20.88 0.29 19.13
N ILE A 92 -19.61 -0.08 19.03
CA ILE A 92 -19.12 -1.34 19.59
C ILE A 92 -18.81 -1.08 21.06
N LYS A 93 -19.53 -1.74 21.96
CA LYS A 93 -19.21 -1.74 23.39
C LYS A 93 -18.15 -2.82 23.62
N ALA A 94 -17.00 -2.44 24.17
CA ALA A 94 -16.02 -3.41 24.62
C ALA A 94 -16.65 -4.29 25.71
N LYS A 95 -16.51 -5.61 25.58
CA LYS A 95 -17.03 -6.56 26.57
C LYS A 95 -15.90 -6.87 27.54
N THR A 96 -15.98 -6.30 28.74
CA THR A 96 -15.02 -6.55 29.80
C THR A 96 -15.39 -7.83 30.54
N TYR A 97 -14.41 -8.68 30.78
CA TYR A 97 -14.57 -9.91 31.58
C TYR A 97 -13.73 -9.75 32.84
N SER A 98 -14.30 -10.03 34.01
CA SER A 98 -13.66 -9.75 35.31
C SER A 98 -12.37 -10.54 35.56
N ASN A 99 -12.16 -11.64 34.82
CA ASN A 99 -11.10 -12.61 35.09
C ASN A 99 -10.02 -12.64 33.99
N CYS A 100 -10.00 -11.68 33.08
CA CYS A 100 -8.91 -11.55 32.12
C CYS A 100 -8.56 -10.11 31.82
N GLU A 101 -7.27 -9.84 31.70
CA GLU A 101 -6.77 -8.62 31.09
C GLU A 101 -6.97 -8.73 29.59
N THR A 102 -7.77 -7.83 29.02
CA THR A 102 -8.01 -7.74 27.58
C THR A 102 -7.47 -6.44 27.06
N ASP A 103 -6.46 -6.52 26.19
CA ASP A 103 -5.89 -5.38 25.50
C ASP A 103 -6.76 -5.05 24.27
N ASN A 104 -7.86 -4.33 24.48
CA ASN A 104 -8.84 -4.07 23.43
C ASN A 104 -8.30 -3.04 22.42
N ILE A 105 -8.14 -3.46 21.17
CA ILE A 105 -7.76 -2.57 20.05
C ILE A 105 -8.74 -1.39 19.90
N ILE A 106 -9.99 -1.58 20.33
CA ILE A 106 -11.04 -0.54 20.34
C ILE A 106 -10.74 0.56 21.35
N GLU A 107 -10.16 0.24 22.51
CA GLU A 107 -9.81 1.22 23.54
C GLU A 107 -8.62 2.10 23.12
N ARG A 108 -7.75 1.58 22.24
CA ARG A 108 -6.64 2.33 21.65
C ARG A 108 -7.05 3.28 20.53
N GLN A 109 -8.29 3.23 20.05
CA GLN A 109 -8.77 4.23 19.10
C GLN A 109 -9.01 5.54 19.84
N GLY A 110 -8.08 6.50 19.67
CA GLY A 110 -8.21 7.85 20.21
C GLY A 110 -9.57 8.44 19.89
N ILE A 111 -10.37 8.71 20.92
CA ILE A 111 -11.61 9.46 20.78
C ILE A 111 -11.20 10.92 20.63
N ASN A 112 -11.09 11.41 19.39
CA ASN A 112 -10.78 12.83 19.07
C ASN A 112 -11.95 13.77 19.42
N ASN A 113 -12.56 13.62 20.59
CA ASN A 113 -13.73 14.38 21.00
C ASN A 113 -13.66 14.79 22.47
N THR A 114 -12.59 15.47 22.85
CA THR A 114 -12.67 16.47 23.92
C THR A 114 -13.07 17.79 23.28
N ARG A 115 -14.36 18.11 23.36
CA ARG A 115 -14.82 19.50 23.19
C ARG A 115 -14.06 20.33 24.21
N GLY A 116 -13.20 21.23 23.74
CA GLY A 116 -12.56 22.24 24.59
C GLY A 116 -13.63 22.99 25.38
N ILE A 117 -13.41 23.05 26.69
CA ILE A 117 -14.07 23.96 27.63
C ILE A 117 -13.41 25.33 27.45
#